data_AF-A0AAJ6B720-F1
#
_entry.id   AF-A0AAJ6B720-F1
#
_cell.length_a   1.000
_cell.length_b   1.000
_cell.length_c   1.000
_cell.angle_alpha   90.00
_cell.angle_beta   90.00
_cell.angle_gamma   90.00
#
_symmetry.space_group_name_H-M   'P 1'
#
loop_
_entity.id
_entity.type
_entity.pdbx_description
1 polymer ?
#
loop_
_entity_poly.entity_id
_entity_poly.type
_entity_poly.pdbx_seq_one_letter_code
_entity_poly.pdbx_strand_id
1 'polypeptide(L)' 'MSITFFNPDLSQARFNVKDVLSSFRKQPLEKDQIRGDMTSEEISEVVSDRIITVIKEQFEVAKKNFEAKEEM' A
#
# COMPACT_ATOMS: atom_id res chain seq x y z
N MET A 1 30.62 -4.90 52.89
CA MET A 1 29.96 -5.58 51.76
C MET A 1 29.08 -4.56 51.06
N SER A 2 29.52 -4.02 49.93
CA SER A 2 28.64 -3.22 49.05
C SER A 2 28.60 -3.92 47.70
N ILE A 3 27.41 -4.34 47.32
CA ILE A 3 27.12 -5.07 46.09
C ILE A 3 26.92 -4.02 45.00
N THR A 4 27.80 -3.97 44.01
CA THR A 4 27.59 -3.17 42.80
C THR A 4 26.54 -3.86 41.93
N PHE A 5 25.35 -3.28 41.85
CA PHE A 5 24.35 -3.68 40.87
C PHE A 5 24.76 -3.13 39.50
N PHE A 6 25.35 -3.99 38.68
CA PHE A 6 25.56 -3.73 37.26
C PHE A 6 24.18 -3.79 36.58
N ASN A 7 23.69 -2.66 36.08
CA ASN A 7 22.38 -2.55 35.44
C ASN A 7 22.59 -2.71 33.92
N PRO A 8 22.20 -3.84 33.29
CA PRO A 8 22.48 -4.10 31.87
C PRO A 8 21.48 -3.42 30.91
N ASP A 9 20.58 -2.59 31.43
CA ASP A 9 19.43 -2.08 30.69
C ASP A 9 19.71 -0.84 29.81
N LEU A 10 20.98 -0.43 29.69
CA LEU A 10 21.40 0.66 28.80
C LEU A 10 21.72 0.21 27.37
N SER A 11 21.30 -0.99 26.97
CA SER A 11 21.64 -1.56 25.64
C SER A 11 20.48 -1.58 24.64
N GLN A 12 19.26 -1.20 25.02
CA GLN A 12 18.09 -1.25 24.13
C GLN A 12 17.69 0.07 23.46
N ALA A 13 18.44 1.15 23.65
CA ALA A 13 18.20 2.41 22.95
C ALA A 13 19.22 2.64 21.82
N ARG A 14 19.56 1.61 21.04
CA ARG A 14 20.11 1.86 19.70
C ARG A 14 18.94 2.26 18.83
N PHE A 15 18.67 3.56 18.88
CA PHE A 15 17.88 4.29 17.90
C PHE A 15 18.11 3.65 16.54
N ASN A 16 17.05 3.01 16.05
CA ASN A 16 16.86 2.74 14.65
C ASN A 16 16.82 4.14 14.00
N VAL A 17 18.01 4.69 13.69
CA VAL A 17 18.17 5.91 12.91
C VAL A 17 17.63 5.53 11.54
N LYS A 18 16.30 5.60 11.44
CA LYS A 18 15.55 5.38 10.23
C LYS A 18 16.12 6.40 9.27
N ASP A 19 16.96 5.89 8.38
CA ASP A 19 17.80 6.62 7.46
C ASP A 19 17.04 7.85 6.96
N VAL A 20 17.46 9.05 7.38
CA VAL A 20 16.75 10.30 7.05
C VAL A 20 16.65 10.44 5.52
N LEU A 21 17.58 9.81 4.79
CA LEU A 21 17.58 9.73 3.33
C LEU A 21 16.47 8.82 2.77
N SER A 22 16.01 7.84 3.55
CA SER A 22 14.88 6.98 3.17
C SER A 22 13.55 7.74 3.10
N SER A 23 13.39 8.83 3.86
CA SER A 23 12.24 9.74 3.75
C SER A 23 12.21 10.52 2.44
N PHE A 24 13.35 10.66 1.75
CA PHE A 24 13.45 11.29 0.44
C PHE A 24 13.29 10.30 -0.72
N ARG A 25 13.21 8.99 -0.44
CA ARG A 25 12.80 8.03 -1.47
C ARG A 25 11.36 8.39 -1.83
N LYS A 26 11.16 8.93 -3.03
CA LYS A 26 9.83 9.16 -3.59
C LYS A 26 9.07 7.84 -3.46
N GLN A 27 8.13 7.80 -2.53
CA GLN A 27 7.20 6.68 -2.46
C GLN A 27 6.56 6.59 -3.84
N PRO A 28 6.47 5.39 -4.44
CA PRO A 28 5.70 5.23 -5.67
C PRO A 28 4.34 5.85 -5.36
N LEU A 29 3.96 6.86 -6.16
CA LEU A 29 2.66 7.50 -6.03
C LEU A 29 1.66 6.35 -6.08
N GLU A 30 0.96 6.08 -4.98
CA GLU A 30 -0.14 5.12 -4.96
C GLU A 30 -1.23 5.75 -5.83
N LYS A 31 -1.13 5.50 -7.14
CA LYS A 31 -1.97 6.11 -8.18
C LYS A 31 -3.45 5.78 -7.99
N ASP A 32 -3.76 4.80 -7.15
CA ASP A 32 -5.12 4.31 -6.96
C ASP A 32 -5.84 4.98 -5.77
N GLN A 33 -5.18 5.91 -5.07
CA GLN A 33 -5.79 6.62 -3.93
C GLN A 33 -6.00 8.10 -4.23
N ILE A 34 -7.25 8.52 -4.08
CA ILE A 34 -7.62 9.94 -4.13
C ILE A 34 -7.10 10.63 -2.87
N ARG A 35 -6.31 11.69 -3.05
CA ARG A 35 -5.79 12.54 -1.98
C ARG A 35 -6.51 13.88 -1.96
N GLY A 36 -6.57 14.53 -0.79
CA GLY A 36 -7.32 15.77 -0.59
C GLY A 36 -6.77 16.98 -1.36
N ASP A 37 -5.57 16.87 -1.93
CA ASP A 37 -4.87 17.89 -2.71
C ASP A 37 -4.98 17.69 -4.23
N MET A 38 -5.71 16.66 -4.70
CA MET A 38 -5.86 16.37 -6.13
C MET A 38 -6.86 17.30 -6.81
N THR A 39 -6.57 17.67 -8.07
CA THR A 39 -7.53 18.40 -8.90
C THR A 39 -8.67 17.49 -9.37
N SER A 40 -9.75 18.11 -9.86
CA SER A 40 -10.86 17.33 -10.44
C SER A 40 -10.41 16.52 -11.66
N GLU A 41 -9.46 17.00 -12.45
CA GLU A 41 -8.91 16.23 -13.57
C GLU A 41 -8.17 14.99 -13.06
N GLU A 42 -7.29 15.14 -12.08
CA GLU A 42 -6.52 14.04 -11.52
C GLU A 42 -7.43 12.99 -10.86
N ILE A 43 -8.49 13.42 -10.16
CA ILE A 43 -9.51 12.51 -9.61
C ILE A 43 -10.22 11.76 -10.73
N SER A 44 -10.56 12.43 -11.84
CA SER A 44 -11.26 11.80 -12.96
C SER A 44 -10.42 10.69 -13.61
N GLU A 45 -9.11 10.85 -13.68
CA GLU A 45 -8.19 9.83 -14.20
C GLU A 45 -8.20 8.58 -13.30
N VAL A 46 -8.01 8.77 -11.98
CA VAL A 46 -8.02 7.66 -11.01
C VAL A 46 -9.34 6.89 -11.03
N VAL A 47 -10.46 7.62 -11.07
CA VAL A 47 -11.80 7.00 -11.13
C VAL A 47 -12.00 6.24 -12.44
N SER A 48 -11.57 6.80 -13.57
CA SER A 48 -11.69 6.16 -14.88
C SER A 48 -10.92 4.84 -14.94
N ASP A 49 -9.67 4.85 -14.47
CA ASP A 49 -8.83 3.65 -14.42
C ASP A 49 -9.45 2.58 -13.51
N ARG A 50 -10.04 2.99 -12.38
CA ARG A 50 -10.71 2.08 -11.46
C ARG A 50 -11.96 1.47 -12.08
N ILE A 51 -12.79 2.26 -12.77
CA ILE A 51 -13.99 1.79 -13.46
C ILE A 51 -13.62 0.74 -14.51
N ILE A 52 -12.60 1.01 -15.34
CA ILE A 52 -12.15 0.06 -16.36
C ILE A 52 -11.70 -1.26 -15.73
N THR A 53 -10.97 -1.18 -14.61
CA THR A 53 -10.49 -2.35 -13.88
C THR A 53 -11.66 -3.21 -13.38
N VAL A 54 -12.65 -2.58 -12.74
CA VAL A 54 -13.85 -3.27 -12.24
C VAL A 54 -14.63 -3.92 -13.39
N ILE A 55 -14.79 -3.22 -14.52
CA ILE A 55 -15.50 -3.78 -15.68
C ILE A 55 -14.78 -5.03 -16.21
N LYS A 56 -13.45 -4.99 -16.30
CA LYS A 56 -12.65 -6.15 -16.73
C LYS A 56 -12.80 -7.34 -15.78
N GLU A 57 -12.71 -7.09 -14.48
CA GLU A 57 -12.90 -8.14 -13.47
C GLU A 57 -14.28 -8.79 -13.59
N GLN A 58 -15.33 -7.98 -13.72
CA GLN A 58 -16.70 -8.48 -13.88
C GLN A 58 -16.87 -9.27 -15.18
N PHE A 59 -16.24 -8.82 -16.27
CA PHE A 59 -16.27 -9.53 -17.54
C PHE A 59 -15.59 -10.90 -17.45
N GLU A 60 -14.40 -10.97 -16.84
CA GLU A 60 -13.69 -12.24 -16.66
C GLU A 60 -14.46 -13.22 -15.78
N VAL A 61 -15.11 -12.74 -14.71
CA VAL A 61 -16.00 -13.57 -13.88
C VAL A 61 -17.20 -14.06 -14.69
N ALA A 62 -17.85 -13.18 -15.44
CA ALA A 62 -18.99 -13.55 -16.28
C ALA A 62 -18.61 -14.57 -17.37
N LYS A 63 -17.45 -14.40 -17.99
CA LYS A 63 -16.90 -15.33 -18.99
C LYS A 63 -16.68 -16.72 -18.41
N LYS A 64 -16.02 -16.82 -17.25
CA LYS A 64 -15.83 -18.11 -16.55
C LYS A 64 -17.15 -18.77 -16.20
N ASN A 65 -18.13 -17.99 -15.74
CA ASN A 65 -19.47 -18.51 -15.42
C ASN A 65 -20.24 -18.97 -16.66
N PHE A 66 -19.96 -18.38 -17.82
CA PHE A 66 -20.54 -18.81 -19.09
C PHE A 66 -19.90 -20.11 -19.59
N GLU A 67 -18.57 -20.20 -19.62
CA GLU A 67 -17.84 -21.41 -20.02
C GLU A 67 -18.19 -22.60 -19.12
N ALA A 68 -18.25 -22.40 -17.80
CA ALA A 68 -18.66 -23.44 -16.85
C ALA A 68 -20.11 -23.93 -17.03
N LYS A 69 -20.97 -23.13 -17.69
CA LYS A 69 -22.34 -23.54 -18.03
C LYS A 69 -22.42 -24.27 -19.38
N GLU A 70 -21.49 -24.04 -20.30
CA GLU A 70 -21.44 -24.77 -21.57
C GLU A 70 -20.75 -26.14 -21.45
N GLU A 71 -19.94 -26.35 -20.40
CA GLU A 71 -19.31 -27.66 -20.10
C GLU A 71 -20.23 -28.63 -19.33
N MET A 72 -21.46 -28.23 -18.96
CA MET A 72 -22.50 -29.09 -18.37
C MET A 72 -23.56 -29.47 -19.39
#